data_AF-A0A973CX00-F1
#
_entry.id   AF-A0A973CX00-F1
#
_cell.length_a   1.000
_cell.length_b   1.000
_cell.length_c   1.000
_cell.angle_alpha   90.00
_cell.angle_beta   90.00
_cell.angle_gamma   90.00
#
_symmetry.space_group_name_H-M   'P 1'
#
loop_
_entity.id
_entity.type
_entity.pdbx_description
1 polymer ?
#
loop_
_entity_poly.entity_id
_entity_poly.type
_entity_poly.pdbx_seq_one_letter_code
_entity_poly.pdbx_strand_id
1 'polypeptide(L)'
;MARADPTVPDWAVGCMDREYIVLGGGERDPSTAIWIQTESQYIDIRIPHDRPDLSRARSLAEYGAEELRALAHQSGDTGVCEIREQVATWHSASPRFGFFCDSVAMFPEDGRLEPRGSVLYEVQTQQSPVAYEEAWVQQPYDHGLIAHLSLREDREPETPRAVLLVTGRYAGYVEVSTSASELSLESQLADVAGDEGRMREILACEASYAIRARAGAPFSIRHSTLPFREGEELLVPKLSRRVLERRDWLPGPREGTRWRVESWWVKAAGKTGGS
;
A
#
# COMPACT_ATOMS: atom_id res chain seq x y z
N MET A 1 -0.32 7.28 24.45
CA MET A 1 -0.77 7.90 23.19
C MET A 1 -2.29 8.00 23.18
N ALA A 2 -2.83 9.17 22.81
CA ALA A 2 -4.24 9.27 22.46
C ALA A 2 -4.45 8.58 21.10
N ARG A 3 -5.54 7.83 20.97
CA ARG A 3 -6.01 7.28 19.69
C ARG A 3 -6.24 8.47 18.76
N ALA A 4 -5.65 8.49 17.56
CA ALA A 4 -6.03 9.47 16.55
C ALA A 4 -7.52 9.29 16.23
N ASP A 5 -8.25 10.40 16.05
CA ASP A 5 -9.64 10.30 15.67
C ASP A 5 -9.73 9.63 14.30
N PRO A 6 -10.52 8.55 14.15
CA PRO A 6 -10.64 7.85 12.89
C PRO A 6 -11.18 8.81 11.82
N THR A 7 -10.47 8.90 10.69
CA THR A 7 -10.91 9.67 9.51
C THR A 7 -11.69 8.79 8.54
N VAL A 8 -11.74 7.48 8.77
CA VAL A 8 -12.58 6.54 8.02
C VAL A 8 -13.55 5.79 8.94
N PRO A 9 -14.74 5.40 8.45
CA PRO A 9 -15.66 4.55 9.19
C PRO A 9 -15.12 3.12 9.35
N ASP A 10 -15.61 2.42 10.38
CA ASP A 10 -15.16 1.06 10.73
C ASP A 10 -15.31 0.03 9.60
N TRP A 11 -16.23 0.25 8.65
CA TRP A 11 -16.42 -0.65 7.50
C TRP A 11 -15.28 -0.55 6.49
N ALA A 12 -14.59 0.58 6.39
CA ALA A 12 -13.47 0.79 5.47
C ALA A 12 -12.17 0.17 6.00
N VAL A 13 -12.05 -0.02 7.32
CA VAL A 13 -10.84 -0.57 7.95
C VAL A 13 -10.67 -2.05 7.62
N GLY A 14 -9.53 -2.42 7.03
CA GLY A 14 -9.20 -3.81 6.72
C GLY A 14 -8.19 -3.97 5.59
N CYS A 15 -8.37 -5.05 4.84
CA CYS A 15 -7.69 -5.31 3.57
C CYS A 15 -8.78 -5.57 2.53
N MET A 16 -8.59 -5.02 1.33
CA MET A 16 -9.50 -5.16 0.22
C MET A 16 -8.72 -5.56 -1.03
N ASP A 17 -9.22 -6.56 -1.74
CA ASP A 17 -8.70 -6.95 -3.04
C ASP A 17 -9.62 -6.35 -4.10
N ARG A 18 -9.06 -5.72 -5.12
CA ARG A 18 -9.87 -5.20 -6.22
C ARG A 18 -10.37 -6.34 -7.10
N GLU A 19 -11.68 -6.37 -7.30
CA GLU A 19 -12.31 -7.30 -8.25
C GLU A 19 -12.21 -6.75 -9.68
N TYR A 20 -12.50 -5.47 -9.86
CA TYR A 20 -12.34 -4.77 -11.14
C TYR A 20 -12.31 -3.25 -10.96
N ILE A 21 -11.83 -2.57 -11.99
CA ILE A 21 -12.17 -1.18 -12.32
C ILE A 21 -12.54 -1.11 -13.79
N VAL A 22 -13.56 -0.33 -14.12
CA VAL A 22 -14.00 -0.02 -15.49
C VAL A 22 -13.93 1.49 -15.66
N LEU A 23 -13.18 1.96 -16.66
CA LEU A 23 -13.07 3.37 -17.00
C LEU A 23 -14.20 3.77 -17.96
N GLY A 24 -14.41 5.09 -18.15
CA GLY A 24 -15.51 5.61 -18.97
C GLY A 24 -15.53 5.14 -20.43
N GLY A 25 -14.40 4.64 -20.95
CA GLY A 25 -14.31 3.99 -22.27
C GLY A 25 -14.69 2.50 -22.29
N GLY A 26 -15.05 1.91 -21.14
CA GLY A 26 -15.31 0.48 -20.97
C GLY A 26 -14.05 -0.38 -20.79
N GLU A 27 -12.86 0.23 -20.82
CA GLU A 27 -11.59 -0.43 -20.55
C GLU A 27 -11.49 -0.90 -19.11
N ARG A 28 -10.92 -2.10 -18.92
CA ARG A 28 -10.63 -2.67 -17.60
C ARG A 28 -9.15 -2.64 -17.35
N ASP A 29 -8.75 -2.19 -16.16
CA ASP A 29 -7.37 -2.28 -15.68
C ASP A 29 -7.05 -3.75 -15.32
N PRO A 30 -6.12 -4.40 -16.02
CA PRO A 30 -5.78 -5.81 -15.81
C PRO A 30 -4.67 -5.95 -14.76
N SER A 31 -4.84 -5.36 -13.58
CA SER A 31 -3.89 -5.49 -12.48
C SER A 31 -4.52 -6.06 -11.22
N THR A 32 -3.71 -6.79 -10.47
CA THR A 32 -3.99 -7.11 -9.08
C THR A 32 -3.79 -5.84 -8.27
N ALA A 33 -4.86 -5.32 -7.66
CA ALA A 33 -4.78 -4.17 -6.76
C ALA A 33 -5.23 -4.53 -5.35
N ILE A 34 -4.47 -4.06 -4.37
CA ILE A 34 -4.66 -4.39 -2.95
C ILE A 34 -4.64 -3.10 -2.14
N TRP A 35 -5.69 -2.88 -1.37
CA TRP A 35 -5.83 -1.75 -0.47
C TRP A 35 -5.85 -2.21 0.98
N ILE A 36 -4.90 -1.75 1.78
CA ILE A 36 -4.90 -1.90 3.24
C ILE A 36 -5.28 -0.56 3.87
N GLN A 37 -6.28 -0.57 4.75
CA GLN A 37 -6.82 0.62 5.39
C GLN A 37 -6.79 0.49 6.91
N THR A 38 -6.14 1.44 7.56
CA THR A 38 -6.23 1.68 9.02
C THR A 38 -7.34 2.69 9.32
N GLU A 39 -7.35 3.32 10.49
CA GLU A 39 -8.34 4.33 10.89
C GLU A 39 -8.16 5.64 10.12
N SER A 40 -6.98 5.81 9.51
CA SER A 40 -6.65 6.96 8.68
C SER A 40 -5.66 6.63 7.57
N GLN A 41 -4.58 5.89 7.86
CA GLN A 41 -3.55 5.61 6.86
C GLN A 41 -3.97 4.47 5.91
N TYR A 42 -3.64 4.58 4.63
CA TYR A 42 -3.81 3.54 3.63
C TYR A 42 -2.49 3.11 2.98
N ILE A 43 -2.48 1.91 2.42
CA ILE A 43 -1.51 1.46 1.42
C ILE A 43 -2.30 0.88 0.24
N ASP A 44 -1.96 1.29 -0.98
CA ASP A 44 -2.47 0.73 -2.25
C ASP A 44 -1.28 0.17 -3.03
N ILE A 45 -1.41 -1.05 -3.57
CA ILE A 45 -0.38 -1.72 -4.37
C ILE A 45 -1.04 -2.27 -5.62
N ARG A 46 -0.45 -2.02 -6.79
CA ARG A 46 -0.95 -2.50 -8.08
C ARG A 46 0.13 -3.20 -8.87
N ILE A 47 -0.12 -4.45 -9.23
CA ILE A 47 0.78 -5.31 -9.99
C ILE A 47 0.05 -5.75 -11.28
N PRO A 48 0.54 -5.41 -12.49
CA PRO A 48 -0.06 -5.86 -13.74
C PRO A 48 -0.06 -7.38 -13.89
N HIS A 49 -1.14 -7.94 -14.44
CA HIS A 49 -1.22 -9.38 -14.71
C HIS A 49 -0.23 -9.85 -15.78
N ASP A 50 0.19 -8.94 -16.67
CA ASP A 50 1.16 -9.19 -17.73
C ASP A 50 2.61 -8.89 -17.31
N ARG A 51 2.86 -8.56 -16.02
CA ARG A 51 4.22 -8.45 -15.49
C ARG A 51 4.98 -9.75 -15.78
N PRO A 52 6.14 -9.70 -16.46
CA PRO A 52 6.91 -10.90 -16.74
C PRO A 52 7.34 -11.60 -15.46
N ASP A 53 7.57 -12.92 -15.54
CA ASP A 53 8.16 -13.65 -14.42
C ASP A 53 9.62 -13.24 -14.23
N LEU A 54 9.84 -12.41 -13.22
CA LEU A 54 11.13 -11.87 -12.83
C LEU A 54 11.63 -12.46 -11.50
N SER A 55 10.97 -13.52 -11.01
CA SER A 55 11.29 -14.16 -9.71
C SER A 55 12.69 -14.79 -9.65
N ARG A 56 13.36 -14.97 -10.80
CA ARG A 56 14.71 -15.53 -10.90
C ARG A 56 15.80 -14.68 -10.23
N ALA A 57 15.60 -13.36 -10.17
CA ALA A 57 16.59 -12.43 -9.66
C ALA A 57 16.58 -12.41 -8.12
N ARG A 58 17.65 -11.92 -7.50
CA ARG A 58 17.69 -11.64 -6.05
C ARG A 58 17.82 -10.15 -5.73
N SER A 59 17.99 -9.34 -6.77
CA SER A 59 18.19 -7.89 -6.65
C SER A 59 17.90 -7.20 -7.98
N LEU A 60 17.67 -5.89 -7.92
CA LEU A 60 17.53 -5.04 -9.11
C LEU A 60 18.78 -5.04 -10.00
N ALA A 61 19.95 -5.35 -9.42
CA ALA A 61 21.22 -5.41 -10.15
C ALA A 61 21.29 -6.55 -11.18
N GLU A 62 20.45 -7.58 -11.02
CA GLU A 62 20.40 -8.75 -11.91
C GLU A 62 19.45 -8.58 -13.10
N TYR A 63 18.68 -7.48 -13.11
CA TYR A 63 17.78 -7.14 -14.20
C TYR A 63 18.50 -6.32 -15.27
N GLY A 64 18.22 -6.65 -16.53
CA GLY A 64 18.56 -5.82 -17.68
C GLY A 64 17.55 -4.69 -17.90
N ALA A 65 17.88 -3.75 -18.79
CA ALA A 65 17.04 -2.59 -19.06
C ALA A 65 15.56 -2.91 -19.42
N GLU A 66 15.28 -3.97 -20.18
CA GLU A 66 13.90 -4.35 -20.53
C GLU A 66 13.11 -4.83 -19.32
N GLU A 67 13.73 -5.62 -18.45
CA GLU A 67 13.11 -6.10 -17.21
C GLU A 67 12.86 -4.94 -16.25
N LEU A 68 13.79 -3.99 -16.15
CA LEU A 68 13.61 -2.77 -15.35
C LEU A 68 12.44 -1.92 -15.88
N ARG A 69 12.31 -1.76 -17.20
CA ARG A 69 11.14 -1.08 -17.79
C ARG A 69 9.85 -1.79 -17.47
N ALA A 70 9.82 -3.13 -17.53
CA ALA A 70 8.65 -3.91 -17.14
C ALA A 70 8.23 -3.66 -15.68
N LEU A 71 9.18 -3.46 -14.77
CA LEU A 71 8.88 -3.16 -13.37
C LEU A 71 8.26 -1.77 -13.14
N ALA A 72 8.52 -0.81 -14.04
CA ALA A 72 7.94 0.54 -13.94
C ALA A 72 6.41 0.55 -14.17
N HIS A 73 5.85 -0.55 -14.68
CA HIS A 73 4.40 -0.71 -14.85
C HIS A 73 3.65 -1.07 -13.56
N GLN A 74 4.33 -1.11 -12.42
CA GLN A 74 3.73 -1.39 -11.12
C GLN A 74 3.57 -0.09 -10.32
N SER A 75 2.69 -0.05 -9.32
CA SER A 75 2.57 1.08 -8.42
C SER A 75 2.41 0.71 -6.96
N GLY A 76 2.83 1.64 -6.11
CA GLY A 76 2.66 1.58 -4.67
C GLY A 76 2.44 2.98 -4.12
N ASP A 77 1.49 3.11 -3.21
CA ASP A 77 1.18 4.39 -2.57
C ASP A 77 0.80 4.23 -1.10
N THR A 78 1.03 5.29 -0.32
CA THR A 78 0.56 5.41 1.04
C THR A 78 0.22 6.86 1.37
N GLY A 79 -0.87 7.02 2.11
CA GLY A 79 -1.32 8.34 2.54
C GLY A 79 -2.40 8.27 3.59
N VAL A 80 -2.98 9.42 3.89
CA VAL A 80 -4.15 9.53 4.75
C VAL A 80 -5.40 9.47 3.88
N CYS A 81 -6.34 8.60 4.24
CA CYS A 81 -7.68 8.54 3.67
C CYS A 81 -8.66 9.21 4.66
N GLU A 82 -9.49 10.10 4.14
CA GLU A 82 -10.62 10.67 4.86
C GLU A 82 -11.92 10.29 4.15
N ILE A 83 -12.89 9.75 4.87
CA ILE A 83 -14.21 9.42 4.34
C ILE A 83 -15.27 10.26 5.05
N ARG A 84 -15.84 11.22 4.33
CA ARG A 84 -16.97 12.05 4.78
C ARG A 84 -18.16 11.83 3.87
N GLU A 85 -19.33 11.55 4.44
CA GLU A 85 -20.57 11.37 3.66
C GLU A 85 -20.42 10.38 2.48
N GLN A 86 -19.69 9.28 2.71
CA GLN A 86 -19.37 8.25 1.72
C GLN A 86 -18.45 8.72 0.59
N VAL A 87 -17.75 9.83 0.75
CA VAL A 87 -16.76 10.32 -0.21
C VAL A 87 -15.39 10.16 0.41
N ALA A 88 -14.55 9.32 -0.19
CA ALA A 88 -13.17 9.12 0.20
C ALA A 88 -12.28 10.15 -0.47
N THR A 89 -11.37 10.75 0.28
CA THR A 89 -10.33 11.65 -0.21
C THR A 89 -8.98 11.11 0.24
N TRP A 90 -8.03 11.01 -0.68
CA TRP A 90 -6.69 10.50 -0.41
C TRP A 90 -5.68 11.64 -0.41
N HIS A 91 -5.01 11.81 0.72
CA HIS A 91 -3.93 12.76 0.94
C HIS A 91 -2.61 11.98 0.97
N SER A 92 -1.90 11.97 -0.15
CA SER A 92 -0.63 11.26 -0.28
C SER A 92 0.37 11.74 0.77
N ALA A 93 0.96 10.83 1.55
CA ALA A 93 1.99 11.15 2.54
C ALA A 93 3.41 11.11 1.93
N SER A 94 3.56 10.44 0.79
CA SER A 94 4.73 10.47 -0.08
C SER A 94 4.30 10.77 -1.53
N PRO A 95 5.19 11.26 -2.40
CA PRO A 95 4.95 11.24 -3.83
C PRO A 95 4.60 9.82 -4.27
N ARG A 96 3.46 9.63 -4.93
CA ARG A 96 3.06 8.34 -5.50
C ARG A 96 4.13 7.90 -6.49
N PHE A 97 4.45 6.61 -6.54
CA PHE A 97 5.37 6.08 -7.55
C PHE A 97 4.75 4.87 -8.25
N GLY A 98 4.82 4.86 -9.57
CA GLY A 98 4.38 3.76 -10.41
C GLY A 98 3.39 4.11 -11.50
N PHE A 99 2.80 3.07 -12.08
CA PHE A 99 1.91 3.16 -13.24
C PHE A 99 0.74 4.13 -13.03
N PHE A 100 0.61 5.03 -13.98
CA PHE A 100 -0.63 5.73 -14.28
C PHE A 100 -0.79 5.60 -15.79
N CYS A 101 -1.70 4.71 -16.21
CA CYS A 101 -2.06 4.52 -17.63
C CYS A 101 -2.15 5.89 -18.32
N ASP A 102 -1.81 5.99 -19.62
CA ASP A 102 -1.90 7.24 -20.39
C ASP A 102 -3.30 7.90 -20.32
N SER A 103 -4.34 7.14 -19.98
CA SER A 103 -5.72 7.61 -19.75
C SER A 103 -6.16 7.64 -18.28
N VAL A 104 -5.33 7.17 -17.35
CA VAL A 104 -5.53 7.16 -15.88
C VAL A 104 -4.36 7.86 -15.19
N ALA A 105 -3.86 8.93 -15.81
CA ALA A 105 -2.96 9.89 -15.18
C ALA A 105 -3.54 10.27 -13.82
N MET A 106 -2.74 10.08 -12.76
CA MET A 106 -2.93 10.64 -11.42
C MET A 106 -4.37 11.04 -11.14
N PHE A 107 -5.18 10.18 -10.52
CA PHE A 107 -6.37 10.69 -9.85
C PHE A 107 -5.93 11.15 -8.46
N PRO A 108 -5.57 12.43 -8.23
CA PRO A 108 -6.05 13.01 -7.02
C PRO A 108 -7.58 13.08 -7.15
N GLU A 109 -8.21 13.21 -6.01
CA GLU A 109 -9.63 13.52 -5.91
C GLU A 109 -10.55 12.30 -5.88
N ASP A 110 -11.62 12.61 -5.20
CA ASP A 110 -12.38 11.76 -4.34
C ASP A 110 -13.16 10.65 -5.07
N GLY A 111 -13.49 9.60 -4.32
CA GLY A 111 -14.28 8.47 -4.80
C GLY A 111 -15.50 8.28 -3.91
N ARG A 112 -16.67 8.10 -4.51
CA ARG A 112 -17.88 7.79 -3.75
C ARG A 112 -17.93 6.30 -3.45
N LEU A 113 -17.94 5.97 -2.16
CA LEU A 113 -17.87 4.64 -1.60
C LEU A 113 -19.23 4.14 -1.12
N GLU A 114 -19.71 3.04 -1.69
CA GLU A 114 -20.97 2.39 -1.33
C GLU A 114 -20.71 0.96 -0.81
N PRO A 115 -20.67 0.75 0.52
CA PRO A 115 -20.50 -0.58 1.09
C PRO A 115 -21.77 -1.42 0.91
N ARG A 116 -21.63 -2.62 0.35
CA ARG A 116 -22.70 -3.61 0.13
C ARG A 116 -22.21 -5.00 0.55
N GLY A 117 -22.46 -5.36 1.80
CA GLY A 117 -21.96 -6.62 2.37
C GLY A 117 -20.43 -6.61 2.47
N SER A 118 -19.76 -7.56 1.80
CA SER A 118 -18.30 -7.62 1.72
C SER A 118 -17.71 -6.90 0.51
N VAL A 119 -18.54 -6.26 -0.32
CA VAL A 119 -18.09 -5.52 -1.50
C VAL A 119 -18.25 -4.03 -1.23
N LEU A 120 -17.22 -3.25 -1.56
CA LEU A 120 -17.21 -1.82 -1.54
C LEU A 120 -17.16 -1.33 -2.99
N TYR A 121 -18.22 -0.67 -3.43
CA TYR A 121 -18.26 -0.05 -4.76
C TYR A 121 -17.73 1.37 -4.65
N GLU A 122 -16.82 1.72 -5.53
CA GLU A 122 -16.27 3.05 -5.68
C GLU A 122 -16.65 3.58 -7.05
N VAL A 123 -17.19 4.79 -7.11
CA VAL A 123 -17.58 5.43 -8.37
C VAL A 123 -17.08 6.87 -8.42
N GLN A 124 -16.95 7.38 -9.63
CA GLN A 124 -16.53 8.75 -9.85
C GLN A 124 -17.41 9.77 -9.10
N THR A 125 -16.79 10.89 -8.74
CA THR A 125 -17.48 12.09 -8.26
C THR A 125 -17.53 13.13 -9.39
N GLN A 126 -17.98 14.34 -9.07
CA GLN A 126 -17.91 15.48 -9.99
C GLN A 126 -16.48 16.01 -10.21
N GLN A 127 -15.56 15.65 -9.31
CA GLN A 127 -14.15 16.08 -9.34
C GLN A 127 -13.28 15.12 -10.16
N SER A 128 -13.73 13.87 -10.32
CA SER A 128 -12.98 12.87 -11.08
C SER A 128 -12.82 13.28 -12.56
N PRO A 129 -11.59 13.29 -13.12
CA PRO A 129 -11.36 13.65 -14.51
C PRO A 129 -11.99 12.70 -15.55
N VAL A 130 -12.27 11.45 -15.16
CA VAL A 130 -12.99 10.48 -16.00
C VAL A 130 -14.04 9.75 -15.17
N ALA A 131 -15.07 9.25 -15.84
CA ALA A 131 -16.00 8.31 -15.23
C ALA A 131 -15.30 6.98 -14.95
N TYR A 132 -15.58 6.36 -13.82
CA TYR A 132 -15.08 5.03 -13.48
C TYR A 132 -15.99 4.35 -12.46
N GLU A 133 -16.02 3.02 -12.52
CA GLU A 133 -16.62 2.18 -11.49
C GLU A 133 -15.60 1.13 -11.07
N GLU A 134 -15.40 0.99 -9.77
CA GLU A 134 -14.44 0.08 -9.17
C GLU A 134 -15.13 -0.72 -8.06
N ALA A 135 -14.76 -1.99 -7.95
CA ALA A 135 -15.29 -2.88 -6.93
C ALA A 135 -14.16 -3.51 -6.12
N TRP A 136 -14.27 -3.37 -4.81
CA TRP A 136 -13.30 -3.83 -3.83
C TRP A 136 -13.93 -4.88 -2.93
N VAL A 137 -13.34 -6.07 -2.87
CA VAL A 137 -13.79 -7.17 -2.01
C VAL A 137 -13.03 -7.12 -0.69
N GLN A 138 -13.74 -6.85 0.39
CA GLN A 138 -13.21 -6.88 1.74
C GLN A 138 -12.80 -8.29 2.12
N GLN A 139 -11.52 -8.44 2.44
CA GLN A 139 -10.94 -9.72 2.82
C GLN A 139 -11.35 -10.10 4.25
N PRO A 140 -11.45 -11.41 4.56
CA PRO A 140 -11.80 -11.88 5.89
C PRO A 140 -10.88 -11.28 6.96
N TYR A 141 -11.47 -10.50 7.86
CA TYR A 141 -10.74 -9.86 8.94
C TYR A 141 -10.66 -10.78 10.15
N ASP A 142 -9.48 -11.31 10.46
CA ASP A 142 -9.24 -11.96 11.74
C ASP A 142 -9.00 -10.88 12.79
N HIS A 143 -10.04 -10.60 13.57
CA HIS A 143 -10.02 -9.60 14.65
C HIS A 143 -8.65 -9.47 15.31
N GLY A 144 -8.15 -8.25 15.44
CA GLY A 144 -6.78 -8.12 15.88
C GLY A 144 -6.31 -6.71 16.08
N LEU A 145 -5.01 -6.64 16.36
CA LEU A 145 -4.28 -5.40 16.42
C LEU A 145 -4.25 -4.76 15.03
N ILE A 146 -4.54 -3.47 15.00
CA ILE A 146 -4.29 -2.60 13.87
C ILE A 146 -3.22 -1.60 14.28
N ALA A 147 -2.23 -1.39 13.42
CA ALA A 147 -1.12 -0.50 13.68
C ALA A 147 -0.65 0.20 12.41
N HIS A 148 -0.30 1.48 12.56
CA HIS A 148 0.43 2.28 11.60
C HIS A 148 1.80 2.62 12.19
N LEU A 149 2.85 2.23 11.48
CA LEU A 149 4.23 2.46 11.85
C LEU A 149 4.96 3.20 10.74
N SER A 150 5.89 4.07 11.11
CA SER A 150 6.82 4.70 10.16
C SER A 150 8.26 4.32 10.48
N LEU A 151 9.00 3.85 9.49
CA LEU A 151 10.42 3.51 9.64
C LEU A 151 11.23 4.79 9.54
N ARG A 152 12.14 5.03 10.48
CA ARG A 152 12.99 6.23 10.53
C ARG A 152 14.43 5.82 10.79
N GLU A 153 15.36 6.61 10.26
CA GLU A 153 16.78 6.47 10.59
C GLU A 153 17.10 7.25 11.85
N ASP A 154 18.02 6.74 12.67
CA ASP A 154 18.43 7.39 13.92
C ASP A 154 19.05 8.78 13.69
N ARG A 155 19.67 8.96 12.53
CA ARG A 155 20.28 10.23 12.12
C ARG A 155 19.27 11.24 11.59
N GLU A 156 18.13 10.78 11.11
CA GLU A 156 17.05 11.59 10.52
C GLU A 156 15.68 11.16 11.08
N PRO A 157 15.46 11.31 12.40
CA PRO A 157 14.29 10.74 13.05
C PRO A 157 12.97 11.38 12.60
N GLU A 158 13.00 12.59 12.02
CA GLU A 158 11.79 13.29 11.58
C GLU A 158 11.32 12.88 10.18
N THR A 159 12.18 12.24 9.37
CA THR A 159 11.86 11.83 8.00
C THR A 159 11.54 10.34 7.94
N PRO A 160 10.29 9.95 7.62
CA PRO A 160 9.98 8.55 7.40
C PRO A 160 10.68 8.03 6.13
N ARG A 161 11.24 6.83 6.20
CA ARG A 161 11.81 6.06 5.09
C ARG A 161 10.84 5.04 4.52
N ALA A 162 9.89 4.59 5.34
CA ALA A 162 8.85 3.65 4.92
C ALA A 162 7.64 3.74 5.86
N VAL A 163 6.50 3.27 5.39
CA VAL A 163 5.28 3.06 6.17
C VAL A 163 5.00 1.56 6.22
N LEU A 164 4.58 1.08 7.39
CA LEU A 164 4.10 -0.28 7.62
C LEU A 164 2.73 -0.22 8.27
N LEU A 165 1.75 -0.81 7.59
CA LEU A 165 0.40 -1.01 8.10
C LEU A 165 0.21 -2.48 8.45
N VAL A 166 -0.43 -2.75 9.58
CA VAL A 166 -0.84 -4.10 9.97
C VAL A 166 -2.32 -4.05 10.31
N THR A 167 -3.15 -4.86 9.66
CA THR A 167 -4.59 -4.97 9.90
C THR A 167 -4.96 -6.43 10.15
N GLY A 168 -4.81 -6.90 11.40
CA GLY A 168 -4.98 -8.33 11.69
C GLY A 168 -3.90 -9.14 10.98
N ARG A 169 -4.28 -10.10 10.12
CA ARG A 169 -3.36 -10.96 9.37
C ARG A 169 -2.72 -10.34 8.14
N TYR A 170 -3.13 -9.14 7.75
CA TYR A 170 -2.61 -8.46 6.57
C TYR A 170 -1.58 -7.42 6.99
N ALA A 171 -0.54 -7.25 6.19
CA ALA A 171 0.43 -6.19 6.33
C ALA A 171 0.77 -5.57 4.97
N GLY A 172 0.91 -4.25 4.95
CA GLY A 172 1.36 -3.48 3.79
C GLY A 172 2.61 -2.72 4.17
N TYR A 173 3.58 -2.66 3.27
CA TYR A 173 4.82 -1.93 3.44
C TYR A 173 5.09 -1.09 2.20
N VAL A 174 5.41 0.19 2.37
CA VAL A 174 5.77 1.10 1.27
C VAL A 174 6.98 1.91 1.67
N GLU A 175 8.08 1.81 0.93
CA GLU A 175 9.24 2.70 1.05
C GLU A 175 8.97 4.04 0.36
N VAL A 176 9.53 5.10 0.92
CA VAL A 176 9.53 6.41 0.28
C VAL A 176 10.45 6.35 -0.94
N SER A 177 9.93 6.73 -2.11
CA SER A 177 10.73 6.83 -3.33
C SER A 177 11.91 7.78 -3.14
N THR A 178 13.08 7.36 -3.63
CA THR A 178 14.27 8.22 -3.70
C THR A 178 14.21 9.22 -4.85
N SER A 179 13.21 9.11 -5.72
CA SER A 179 12.97 10.08 -6.79
C SER A 179 12.16 11.26 -6.27
N ALA A 180 12.62 12.47 -6.54
CA ALA A 180 11.87 13.71 -6.30
C ALA A 180 10.98 14.09 -7.50
N SER A 181 10.90 13.23 -8.53
CA SER A 181 10.10 13.49 -9.72
C SER A 181 8.62 13.20 -9.47
N GLU A 182 7.76 14.06 -10.00
CA GLU A 182 6.29 13.87 -10.02
C GLU A 182 5.83 13.08 -11.26
N LEU A 183 6.75 12.71 -12.16
CA LEU A 183 6.44 11.91 -13.35
C LEU A 183 6.19 10.43 -12.99
N SER A 184 5.48 9.71 -13.87
CA SER A 184 5.34 8.25 -13.76
C SER A 184 6.70 7.54 -13.81
N LEU A 185 6.80 6.33 -13.26
CA LEU A 185 8.08 5.58 -13.28
C LEU A 185 8.52 5.32 -14.73
N GLU A 186 7.59 5.06 -15.64
CA GLU A 186 7.88 4.83 -17.05
C GLU A 186 8.49 6.07 -17.70
N SER A 187 7.94 7.24 -17.40
CA SER A 187 8.48 8.52 -17.88
C SER A 187 9.88 8.78 -17.30
N GLN A 188 10.07 8.53 -16.00
CA GLN A 188 11.38 8.66 -15.37
C GLN A 188 12.42 7.70 -15.96
N LEU A 189 12.03 6.45 -16.28
CA LEU A 189 12.91 5.47 -16.92
C LEU A 189 13.20 5.81 -18.38
N ALA A 190 12.26 6.42 -19.09
CA ALA A 190 12.46 6.91 -20.44
C ALA A 190 13.51 8.03 -20.49
N ASP A 191 13.50 8.94 -19.50
CA ASP A 191 14.47 10.04 -19.39
C ASP A 191 15.91 9.56 -19.18
N VAL A 192 16.08 8.40 -18.55
CA VAL A 192 17.40 7.79 -18.25
C VAL A 192 17.67 6.56 -19.12
N ALA A 193 17.00 6.48 -20.28
CA ALA A 193 17.14 5.36 -21.20
C ALA A 193 18.62 5.11 -21.56
N GLY A 194 19.10 3.89 -21.27
CA GLY A 194 20.49 3.48 -21.49
C GLY A 194 21.39 3.55 -20.25
N ASP A 195 20.91 4.11 -19.13
CA ASP A 195 21.59 4.06 -17.83
C ASP A 195 20.84 3.14 -16.86
N GLU A 196 21.17 1.85 -16.89
CA GLU A 196 20.58 0.86 -15.99
C GLU A 196 20.87 1.14 -14.50
N GLY A 197 21.99 1.79 -14.19
CA GLY A 197 22.30 2.18 -12.81
C GLY A 197 21.25 3.15 -12.28
N ARG A 198 20.95 4.18 -13.07
CA ARG A 198 19.93 5.16 -12.71
C ARG A 198 18.51 4.60 -12.73
N MET A 199 18.18 3.69 -13.66
CA MET A 199 16.91 2.97 -13.65
C MET A 199 16.71 2.19 -12.34
N ARG A 200 17.75 1.48 -11.88
CA ARG A 200 17.72 0.72 -10.62
C ARG A 200 17.51 1.64 -9.42
N GLU A 201 18.15 2.81 -9.41
CA GLU A 201 17.95 3.81 -8.34
C GLU A 201 16.52 4.36 -8.30
N ILE A 202 15.90 4.59 -9.46
CA ILE A 202 14.50 5.05 -9.54
C ILE A 202 13.55 3.97 -9.01
N LEU A 203 13.82 2.70 -9.34
CA LEU A 203 13.01 1.55 -8.92
C LEU A 203 13.35 1.01 -7.52
N ALA A 204 14.32 1.60 -6.82
CA ALA A 204 14.77 1.15 -5.50
C ALA A 204 13.82 1.60 -4.37
N CYS A 205 12.52 1.36 -4.54
CA CYS A 205 11.48 1.58 -3.56
C CYS A 205 10.50 0.40 -3.57
N GLU A 206 10.42 -0.30 -2.44
CA GLU A 206 9.54 -1.45 -2.27
C GLU A 206 8.11 -1.00 -1.92
N ALA A 207 7.12 -1.59 -2.58
CA ALA A 207 5.76 -1.70 -2.06
C ALA A 207 5.37 -3.18 -2.01
N SER A 208 4.99 -3.66 -0.83
CA SER A 208 4.75 -5.08 -0.57
C SER A 208 3.50 -5.32 0.26
N TYR A 209 2.74 -6.33 -0.14
CA TYR A 209 1.63 -6.90 0.61
C TYR A 209 2.02 -8.27 1.15
N ALA A 210 1.77 -8.50 2.43
CA ALA A 210 2.10 -9.74 3.10
C ALA A 210 0.94 -10.26 3.96
N ILE A 211 0.87 -11.58 4.08
CA ILE A 211 -0.13 -12.26 4.91
C ILE A 211 0.53 -13.19 5.91
N ARG A 212 -0.11 -13.37 7.07
CA ARG A 212 0.24 -14.46 7.99
C ARG A 212 -0.87 -15.50 8.07
N ALA A 213 -0.48 -16.75 8.34
CA ALA A 213 -1.42 -17.85 8.47
C ALA A 213 -2.27 -17.77 9.74
N ARG A 214 -1.71 -17.24 10.83
CA ARG A 214 -2.36 -17.06 12.14
C ARG A 214 -1.65 -15.98 12.96
N ALA A 215 -2.30 -15.48 14.01
CA ALA A 215 -1.69 -14.55 14.95
C ALA A 215 -0.34 -15.08 15.49
N GLY A 216 0.69 -14.23 15.41
CA GLY A 216 2.04 -14.54 15.86
C GLY A 216 2.91 -15.36 14.89
N ALA A 217 2.36 -15.81 13.75
CA ALA A 217 3.18 -16.35 12.67
C ALA A 217 3.86 -15.23 11.87
N PRO A 218 5.01 -15.51 11.22
CA PRO A 218 5.64 -14.58 10.28
C PRO A 218 4.68 -14.15 9.16
N PHE A 219 4.90 -12.95 8.64
CA PHE A 219 4.23 -12.46 7.44
C PHE A 219 5.03 -12.89 6.22
N SER A 220 4.38 -13.55 5.26
CA SER A 220 4.98 -13.91 3.97
C SER A 220 4.46 -12.96 2.90
N ILE A 221 5.37 -12.36 2.15
CA ILE A 221 5.06 -11.43 1.06
C ILE A 221 4.35 -12.20 -0.06
N ARG A 222 3.18 -11.72 -0.44
CA ARG A 222 2.36 -12.30 -1.51
C ARG A 222 2.48 -11.53 -2.81
N HIS A 223 2.56 -10.21 -2.73
CA HIS A 223 2.72 -9.33 -3.88
C HIS A 223 3.75 -8.26 -3.51
N SER A 224 4.66 -7.96 -4.44
CA SER A 224 5.65 -6.90 -4.28
C SER A 224 5.96 -6.22 -5.60
N THR A 225 6.25 -4.93 -5.59
CA THR A 225 6.85 -4.22 -6.73
C THR A 225 8.26 -4.70 -7.05
N LEU A 226 8.88 -5.44 -6.12
CA LEU A 226 10.16 -6.11 -6.28
C LEU A 226 9.92 -7.63 -6.30
N PRO A 227 9.79 -8.28 -7.48
CA PRO A 227 9.36 -9.68 -7.58
C PRO A 227 10.19 -10.68 -6.78
N PHE A 228 11.49 -10.42 -6.61
CA PHE A 228 12.40 -11.23 -5.80
C PHE A 228 12.12 -11.19 -4.29
N ARG A 229 11.19 -10.36 -3.83
CA ARG A 229 10.70 -10.32 -2.45
C ARG A 229 9.48 -11.21 -2.24
N GLU A 230 8.80 -11.64 -3.30
CA GLU A 230 7.62 -12.49 -3.18
C GLU A 230 8.01 -13.88 -2.62
N GLY A 231 7.26 -14.35 -1.63
CA GLY A 231 7.57 -15.56 -0.87
C GLY A 231 8.47 -15.33 0.35
N GLU A 232 9.23 -14.23 0.39
CA GLU A 232 10.09 -13.88 1.54
C GLU A 232 9.28 -13.39 2.75
N GLU A 233 9.95 -13.31 3.90
CA GLU A 233 9.37 -12.75 5.11
C GLU A 233 9.34 -11.21 5.07
N LEU A 234 8.18 -10.62 5.37
CA LEU A 234 8.07 -9.20 5.70
C LEU A 234 8.43 -9.00 7.17
N LEU A 235 9.51 -8.27 7.43
CA LEU A 235 10.02 -8.03 8.78
C LEU A 235 9.16 -7.03 9.55
N VAL A 236 8.09 -7.54 10.18
CA VAL A 236 7.21 -6.79 11.07
C VAL A 236 7.76 -6.85 12.49
N PRO A 237 7.93 -5.71 13.21
CA PRO A 237 8.40 -5.73 14.60
C PRO A 237 7.41 -6.50 15.48
N LYS A 238 7.83 -6.92 16.68
CA LYS A 238 6.92 -7.63 17.59
C LYS A 238 5.79 -6.71 18.06
N LEU A 239 4.62 -6.84 17.45
CA LEU A 239 3.44 -6.07 17.78
C LEU A 239 2.55 -6.82 18.77
N SER A 240 2.24 -6.18 19.89
CA SER A 240 1.21 -6.61 20.83
C SER A 240 0.70 -5.42 21.61
N ARG A 241 -0.53 -5.50 22.11
CA ARG A 241 -1.12 -4.45 22.96
C ARG A 241 -0.16 -4.03 24.09
N ARG A 242 0.40 -4.98 24.84
CA ARG A 242 1.34 -4.70 25.94
C ARG A 242 2.61 -3.96 25.49
N VAL A 243 3.10 -4.24 24.28
CA VAL A 243 4.28 -3.57 23.73
C VAL A 243 3.93 -2.14 23.34
N LEU A 244 2.83 -1.95 22.61
CA LEU A 244 2.41 -0.66 22.06
C LEU A 244 1.83 0.30 23.12
N GLU A 245 1.34 -0.22 24.26
CA GLU A 245 0.97 0.59 25.42
C GLU A 245 2.19 1.22 26.13
N ARG A 246 3.40 0.73 25.87
CA ARG A 246 4.61 1.09 26.62
C ARG A 246 5.72 1.70 25.78
N ARG A 247 5.60 1.63 24.46
CA ARG A 247 6.67 1.99 23.53
C ARG A 247 6.08 2.70 22.32
N ASP A 248 6.58 3.91 22.10
CA ASP A 248 6.32 4.67 20.89
C ASP A 248 7.36 4.34 19.80
N TRP A 249 8.43 3.63 20.16
CA TRP A 249 9.51 3.23 19.27
C TRP A 249 9.83 1.74 19.39
N LEU A 250 9.98 1.07 18.25
CA LEU A 250 10.32 -0.35 18.13
C LEU A 250 11.60 -0.53 17.31
N PRO A 251 12.37 -1.62 17.52
CA PRO A 251 13.55 -1.90 16.71
C PRO A 251 13.21 -2.02 15.23
N GLY A 252 13.99 -1.37 14.36
CA GLY A 252 13.88 -1.51 12.91
C GLY A 252 14.55 -2.76 12.37
N PRO A 253 14.39 -3.06 11.07
CA PRO A 253 14.97 -4.25 10.43
C PRO A 253 16.48 -4.14 10.19
N ARG A 254 17.05 -2.93 10.25
CA ARG A 254 18.48 -2.66 10.03
C ARG A 254 19.06 -1.88 11.21
N GLU A 255 20.36 -2.03 11.44
CA GLU A 255 21.08 -1.22 12.43
C GLU A 255 20.92 0.27 12.10
N GLY A 256 20.71 1.10 13.13
CA GLY A 256 20.48 2.53 12.96
C GLY A 256 19.08 2.91 12.48
N THR A 257 18.13 1.96 12.43
CA THR A 257 16.72 2.23 12.08
C THR A 257 15.77 1.83 13.20
N ARG A 258 14.66 2.57 13.33
CA ARG A 258 13.59 2.30 14.30
C ARG A 258 12.23 2.58 13.69
N TRP A 259 11.24 1.80 14.12
CA TRP A 259 9.84 2.07 13.82
C TRP A 259 9.27 3.01 14.86
N ARG A 260 8.70 4.14 14.44
CA ARG A 260 7.82 4.96 15.26
C ARG A 260 6.39 4.42 15.15
N VAL A 261 5.73 4.24 16.29
CA VAL A 261 4.31 3.90 16.35
C VAL A 261 3.53 5.20 16.16
N GLU A 262 2.88 5.34 15.01
CA GLU A 262 2.07 6.54 14.72
C GLU A 262 0.66 6.37 15.29
N SER A 263 0.08 5.19 15.12
CA SER A 263 -1.21 4.85 15.74
C SER A 263 -1.39 3.34 15.90
N TRP A 264 -2.27 2.96 16.82
CA TRP A 264 -2.71 1.58 16.97
C TRP A 264 -4.02 1.46 17.76
N TRP A 265 -4.77 0.40 17.50
CA TRP A 265 -5.90 0.00 18.33
C TRP A 265 -6.17 -1.50 18.15
N VAL A 266 -7.09 -2.03 18.96
CA VAL A 266 -7.60 -3.38 18.80
C VAL A 266 -9.04 -3.25 18.36
N LYS A 267 -9.35 -3.73 17.15
CA LYS A 267 -10.74 -3.83 16.70
C LYS A 267 -11.38 -4.97 17.50
N ALA A 268 -12.35 -4.64 18.34
CA ALA A 268 -13.11 -5.65 19.08
C ALA A 268 -13.78 -6.60 18.08
N ALA A 269 -13.99 -7.85 18.46
CA ALA A 269 -14.85 -8.73 17.69
C ALA A 269 -16.23 -8.09 17.62
N GLY A 270 -16.63 -7.63 16.43
CA GLY A 270 -18.01 -7.23 16.20
C GLY A 270 -18.87 -8.43 16.52
N LYS A 271 -19.90 -8.26 17.37
CA LYS A 271 -20.96 -9.26 17.44
C LYS A 271 -21.50 -9.37 16.02
N THR A 272 -21.27 -10.50 15.36
CA THR A 272 -22.02 -10.82 14.15
C THR A 272 -23.49 -10.72 14.53
N GLY A 273 -24.18 -9.75 13.94
CA GLY A 273 -25.61 -9.54 14.17
C GLY A 273 -26.35 -10.78 13.71
N GLY A 274 -26.57 -11.71 14.64
CA GLY A 274 -27.46 -12.83 14.50
C GLY A 274 -28.72 -12.54 15.28
N SER A 275 -29.72 -11.97 14.59
CA SER A 275 -31.15 -12.20 14.77
C SER A 275 -31.93 -11.23 13.88
#